data_AF-A0A2V9DCX8-F1
#
_entry.id   AF-A0A2V9DCX8-F1
#
_cell.length_a   1.000
_cell.length_b   1.000
_cell.length_c   1.000
_cell.angle_alpha   90.00
_cell.angle_beta   90.00
_cell.angle_gamma   90.00
#
_symmetry.space_group_name_H-M   'P 1'
#
loop_
_entity.id
_entity.type
_entity.pdbx_description
1 polymer ?
#
loop_
_entity_poly.entity_id
_entity_poly.type
_entity_poly.pdbx_seq_one_letter_code
_entity_poly.pdbx_strand_id
1 'polypeptide(L)'
;MPTSFSVKPGRNDPCPCGSGKKYKRCCLPKTAESEETLWARERAASDDLSRAILRYAERKFGMCILDAWDDFHLGQPDSLDHPDFDEGQIFFPYFLFHWTPTRPRGRRTGATRGGVIAKAFMLENARRLTEMQRQVLEQSMTQPLTFYEVISSHPGERIVLRDILTGQEKAVREHTASKTVENGDIIFAQVLPMQGITTLGCCAPVRIPPRMKAEVIALRKKLRRKAKRENGEIWAQDLARYENDIREVYLNIRDLLNTPPRICNTDGDPLVLHTITFEIESPQAAFEALAPLAKGLSKEQLLSNAEYDADGRLRKTELDWIKRGNRKFKTWDNTILGTIRILDRSLVAEVNSEKRAVRLRSEIEKRLGATVVHKSTVMKSYEELMEREEEEASPGAEQDRAELEEFLQDPEIQKRGRELVQRQLEAWVDEKVPILGGRTPMQAVKDPDGREIVEALLNEFERRTDETSPGFIRPDFTVLRRRLNLPQKNL
;
A
#
# COMPACT_ATOMS: atom_id res chain seq x y z
N MET A 1 50.98 -26.63 -30.94
CA MET A 1 51.02 -25.25 -31.47
C MET A 1 50.57 -24.32 -30.37
N PRO A 2 51.33 -23.27 -30.03
CA PRO A 2 50.97 -22.39 -28.92
C PRO A 2 49.79 -21.49 -29.34
N THR A 3 48.74 -21.51 -28.53
CA THR A 3 47.58 -20.62 -28.57
C THR A 3 48.03 -19.17 -28.43
N SER A 4 47.81 -18.36 -29.46
CA SER A 4 48.05 -16.91 -29.40
C SER A 4 47.02 -16.26 -28.48
N PHE A 5 47.49 -15.81 -27.32
CA PHE A 5 46.75 -14.84 -26.51
C PHE A 5 46.65 -13.54 -27.31
N SER A 6 45.49 -13.23 -27.89
CA SER A 6 45.25 -11.93 -28.50
C SER A 6 45.23 -10.87 -27.39
N VAL A 7 46.34 -10.14 -27.23
CA VAL A 7 46.45 -9.04 -26.27
C VAL A 7 45.40 -8.00 -26.63
N LYS A 8 44.44 -7.74 -25.72
CA LYS A 8 43.45 -6.68 -25.90
C LYS A 8 44.19 -5.32 -25.99
N PRO A 9 44.00 -4.53 -27.06
CA PRO A 9 44.70 -3.26 -27.22
C PRO A 9 44.31 -2.29 -26.10
N GLY A 10 45.31 -1.63 -25.52
CA GLY A 10 45.11 -0.55 -24.56
C GLY A 10 44.36 0.63 -25.18
N ARG A 11 43.62 1.38 -24.36
CA ARG A 11 42.74 2.49 -24.81
C ARG A 11 43.45 3.52 -25.71
N ASN A 12 44.74 3.75 -25.51
CA ASN A 12 45.54 4.70 -26.29
C ASN A 12 46.36 4.06 -27.42
N ASP A 13 46.35 2.74 -27.58
CA ASP A 13 47.16 2.02 -28.57
C ASP A 13 46.66 2.23 -30.00
N PRO A 14 47.49 2.01 -31.03
CA PRO A 14 47.03 2.00 -32.41
C PRO A 14 45.89 1.00 -32.61
N CYS A 15 44.83 1.42 -33.30
CA CYS A 15 43.66 0.58 -33.49
C CYS A 15 43.99 -0.63 -34.39
N PRO A 16 43.63 -1.87 -33.99
CA PRO A 16 43.95 -3.08 -34.75
C PRO A 16 43.23 -3.20 -36.10
N CYS A 17 42.26 -2.32 -36.39
CA CYS A 17 41.56 -2.29 -37.68
C CYS A 17 42.37 -1.64 -38.82
N GLY A 18 43.63 -1.27 -38.58
CA GLY A 18 44.50 -0.67 -39.60
C GLY A 18 44.22 0.82 -39.91
N SER A 19 43.41 1.51 -39.10
CA SER A 19 43.00 2.90 -39.37
C SER A 19 44.05 3.97 -39.05
N GLY A 20 45.16 3.59 -38.40
CA GLY A 20 46.19 4.53 -37.91
C GLY A 20 45.76 5.44 -36.74
N LYS A 21 44.51 5.36 -36.27
CA LYS A 21 43.99 6.15 -35.14
C LYS A 21 44.19 5.41 -33.81
N LYS A 22 44.25 6.14 -32.68
CA LYS A 22 44.20 5.54 -31.33
C LYS A 22 42.90 4.72 -31.16
N TYR A 23 42.95 3.57 -30.50
CA TYR A 23 41.83 2.63 -30.35
C TYR A 23 40.58 3.33 -29.78
N LYS A 24 40.74 4.20 -28.77
CA LYS A 24 39.65 5.05 -28.22
C LYS A 24 38.97 5.99 -29.20
N ARG A 25 39.62 6.35 -30.30
CA ARG A 25 39.09 7.27 -31.33
C ARG A 25 38.68 6.54 -32.61
N CYS A 26 38.70 5.21 -32.63
CA CYS A 26 38.40 4.42 -33.82
C CYS A 26 37.40 3.31 -33.57
N CYS A 27 37.84 2.12 -33.15
CA CYS A 27 36.96 0.98 -32.97
C CYS A 27 36.38 0.87 -31.57
N LEU A 28 36.99 1.47 -30.54
CA LEU A 28 36.43 1.46 -29.18
C LEU A 28 35.02 2.08 -29.11
N PRO A 29 34.74 3.27 -29.71
CA PRO A 29 33.39 3.82 -29.72
C PRO A 29 32.41 2.99 -30.57
N LYS A 30 32.92 2.21 -31.54
CA LYS A 30 32.13 1.32 -32.38
C LYS A 30 31.86 -0.05 -31.75
N THR A 31 32.58 -0.40 -30.68
CA THR A 31 32.46 -1.69 -29.96
C THR A 31 31.71 -1.55 -28.64
N ALA A 32 31.57 -0.33 -28.11
CA ALA A 32 30.71 -0.04 -26.97
C ALA A 32 29.45 0.66 -27.47
N GLU A 33 28.46 -0.12 -27.92
CA GLU A 33 27.09 0.40 -27.99
C GLU A 33 26.71 0.84 -26.56
N SER A 34 26.21 2.06 -26.40
CA SER A 34 25.84 2.56 -25.07
C SER A 34 24.61 1.82 -24.55
N GLU A 35 24.51 1.63 -23.22
CA GLU A 35 23.30 1.07 -22.58
C GLU A 35 22.04 1.84 -23.01
N GLU A 36 22.14 3.15 -23.21
CA GLU A 36 21.04 4.01 -23.67
C GLU A 36 20.57 3.66 -25.09
N THR A 37 21.51 3.41 -26.00
CA THR A 37 21.17 3.01 -27.38
C THR A 37 20.54 1.62 -27.40
N LEU A 38 21.07 0.69 -26.60
CA LEU A 38 20.49 -0.65 -26.45
C LEU A 38 19.07 -0.58 -25.88
N TRP A 39 18.86 0.24 -24.84
CA TRP A 39 17.55 0.47 -24.25
C TRP A 39 16.54 1.01 -25.26
N ALA A 40 16.90 2.07 -25.99
CA ALA A 40 15.99 2.66 -26.97
C ALA A 40 15.61 1.67 -28.09
N ARG A 41 16.57 0.84 -28.54
CA ARG A 41 16.31 -0.21 -29.53
C ARG A 41 15.44 -1.34 -28.99
N GLU A 42 15.67 -1.76 -27.75
CA GLU A 42 14.84 -2.75 -27.07
C GLU A 42 13.41 -2.26 -26.93
N ARG A 43 13.20 -1.04 -26.42
CA ARG A 43 11.86 -0.48 -26.23
C ARG A 43 11.11 -0.33 -27.55
N ALA A 44 11.75 0.17 -28.60
CA ALA A 44 11.14 0.25 -29.93
C ALA A 44 10.76 -1.15 -30.46
N ALA A 45 11.63 -2.15 -30.29
CA ALA A 45 11.33 -3.52 -30.69
C ALA A 45 10.19 -4.14 -29.88
N SER A 46 10.14 -3.86 -28.57
CA SER A 46 9.10 -4.33 -27.66
C SER A 46 7.74 -3.70 -27.95
N ASP A 47 7.69 -2.40 -28.23
CA ASP A 47 6.47 -1.68 -28.62
C ASP A 47 5.94 -2.15 -29.98
N ASP A 48 6.83 -2.33 -30.96
CA ASP A 48 6.48 -2.85 -32.29
C ASP A 48 5.96 -4.29 -32.22
N LEU A 49 6.65 -5.13 -31.43
CA LEU A 49 6.25 -6.52 -31.19
C LEU A 49 4.88 -6.58 -30.52
N SER A 50 4.68 -5.81 -29.45
CA SER A 50 3.43 -5.77 -28.68
C SER A 50 2.25 -5.36 -29.56
N ARG A 51 2.42 -4.34 -30.40
CA ARG A 51 1.40 -3.93 -31.38
C ARG A 51 1.13 -5.00 -32.44
N ALA A 52 2.16 -5.69 -32.92
CA ALA A 52 2.03 -6.73 -33.95
C ALA A 52 1.34 -7.99 -33.41
N ILE A 53 1.72 -8.46 -32.22
CA ILE A 53 1.13 -9.63 -31.58
C ILE A 53 -0.30 -9.35 -31.12
N LEU A 54 -0.61 -8.14 -30.63
CA LEU A 54 -1.98 -7.76 -30.28
C LEU A 54 -2.93 -7.83 -31.49
N ARG A 55 -2.54 -7.22 -32.62
CA ARG A 55 -3.32 -7.33 -33.88
C ARG A 55 -3.42 -8.76 -34.41
N TYR A 56 -2.44 -9.61 -34.12
CA TYR A 56 -2.50 -11.03 -34.46
C TYR A 56 -3.48 -11.78 -33.55
N ALA A 57 -3.43 -11.52 -32.24
CA ALA A 57 -4.31 -12.08 -31.23
C ALA A 57 -5.78 -11.69 -31.48
N GLU A 58 -6.05 -10.41 -31.72
CA GLU A 58 -7.40 -9.91 -32.03
C GLU A 58 -8.02 -10.67 -33.21
N ARG A 59 -7.27 -10.86 -34.30
CA ARG A 59 -7.76 -11.52 -35.52
C ARG A 59 -7.98 -13.03 -35.38
N LYS A 60 -7.18 -13.72 -34.56
CA LYS A 60 -7.17 -15.19 -34.49
C LYS A 60 -7.71 -15.78 -33.19
N PHE A 61 -7.70 -15.00 -32.12
CA PHE A 61 -7.99 -15.42 -30.75
C PHE A 61 -8.93 -14.45 -30.03
N GLY A 62 -9.48 -13.43 -30.71
CA GLY A 62 -10.33 -12.41 -30.09
C GLY A 62 -11.55 -12.99 -29.36
N MET A 63 -12.12 -14.09 -29.85
CA MET A 63 -13.23 -14.79 -29.19
C MET A 63 -12.85 -15.45 -27.86
N CYS A 64 -11.56 -15.64 -27.58
CA CYS A 64 -11.07 -16.29 -26.37
C CYS A 64 -10.66 -15.29 -25.27
N ILE A 65 -10.85 -13.99 -25.47
CA ILE A 65 -10.42 -12.97 -24.51
C ILE A 65 -11.12 -13.12 -23.15
N LEU A 66 -12.41 -13.47 -23.15
CA LEU A 66 -13.18 -13.70 -21.92
C LEU A 66 -12.69 -14.95 -21.18
N ASP A 67 -12.44 -16.05 -21.89
CA ASP A 67 -11.85 -17.26 -21.28
C ASP A 67 -10.46 -16.98 -20.66
N ALA A 68 -9.68 -16.12 -21.32
CA ALA A 68 -8.38 -15.70 -20.81
C ALA A 68 -8.48 -14.78 -19.60
N TRP A 69 -9.49 -13.92 -19.59
CA TRP A 69 -9.79 -13.03 -18.50
C TRP A 69 -10.23 -13.81 -17.26
N ASP A 70 -11.16 -14.76 -17.40
CA ASP A 70 -11.58 -15.65 -16.32
C ASP A 70 -10.41 -16.48 -15.77
N ASP A 71 -9.53 -16.99 -16.66
CA ASP A 71 -8.34 -17.74 -16.24
C ASP A 71 -7.29 -16.85 -15.56
N PHE A 72 -7.11 -15.61 -16.03
CA PHE A 72 -6.26 -14.62 -15.36
C PHE A 72 -6.73 -14.38 -13.91
N HIS A 73 -8.03 -14.22 -13.72
CA HIS A 73 -8.69 -14.07 -12.43
C HIS A 73 -8.83 -15.36 -11.62
N LEU A 74 -8.33 -16.48 -12.12
CA LEU A 74 -8.43 -17.79 -11.47
C LEU A 74 -9.90 -18.19 -11.16
N GLY A 75 -10.85 -17.72 -11.96
CA GLY A 75 -12.29 -17.92 -11.78
C GLY A 75 -12.91 -17.15 -10.61
N GLN A 76 -12.20 -16.19 -10.02
CA GLN A 76 -12.77 -15.26 -9.05
C GLN A 76 -13.65 -14.23 -9.79
N PRO A 77 -14.78 -13.81 -9.20
CA PRO A 77 -15.61 -12.77 -9.81
C PRO A 77 -14.80 -11.47 -9.87
N ASP A 78 -14.80 -10.84 -11.04
CA ASP A 78 -14.07 -9.59 -11.25
C ASP A 78 -14.56 -8.47 -10.34
N SER A 79 -13.65 -7.55 -10.01
CA SER A 79 -13.99 -6.22 -9.51
C SER A 79 -14.16 -5.22 -10.67
N LEU A 80 -14.92 -5.58 -11.72
CA LEU A 80 -15.12 -4.75 -12.94
C LEU A 80 -15.71 -3.34 -12.66
N ASP A 81 -16.18 -3.08 -11.44
CA ASP A 81 -16.81 -1.82 -11.06
C ASP A 81 -15.84 -0.73 -10.55
N HIS A 82 -14.52 -0.90 -10.66
CA HIS A 82 -13.55 0.11 -10.23
C HIS A 82 -12.94 0.90 -11.42
N PRO A 83 -13.29 2.18 -11.61
CA PRO A 83 -12.83 3.00 -12.73
C PRO A 83 -11.33 3.32 -12.73
N ASP A 84 -10.67 3.23 -11.58
CA ASP A 84 -9.32 3.75 -11.37
C ASP A 84 -8.19 2.77 -11.74
N PHE A 85 -8.53 1.54 -12.15
CA PHE A 85 -7.53 0.48 -12.36
C PHE A 85 -7.52 -0.06 -13.79
N ASP A 86 -6.53 0.40 -14.58
CA ASP A 86 -6.26 -0.13 -15.94
C ASP A 86 -5.57 -1.49 -15.87
N GLU A 87 -6.33 -2.54 -15.55
CA GLU A 87 -5.83 -3.92 -15.55
C GLU A 87 -5.33 -4.40 -16.91
N GLY A 88 -5.63 -3.67 -17.98
CA GLY A 88 -5.12 -3.95 -19.32
C GLY A 88 -3.59 -4.05 -19.34
N GLN A 89 -2.88 -3.26 -18.53
CA GLN A 89 -1.41 -3.25 -18.49
C GLN A 89 -0.79 -4.58 -18.03
N ILE A 90 -1.52 -5.38 -17.25
CA ILE A 90 -1.06 -6.68 -16.78
C ILE A 90 -1.78 -7.85 -17.48
N PHE A 91 -3.08 -7.68 -17.73
CA PHE A 91 -3.89 -8.69 -18.39
C PHE A 91 -3.47 -8.92 -19.84
N PHE A 92 -3.26 -7.87 -20.64
CA PHE A 92 -2.91 -8.06 -22.06
C PHE A 92 -1.56 -8.77 -22.23
N PRO A 93 -0.47 -8.43 -21.52
CA PRO A 93 0.75 -9.23 -21.56
C PRO A 93 0.53 -10.69 -21.14
N TYR A 94 -0.30 -10.94 -20.12
CA TYR A 94 -0.69 -12.30 -19.75
C TYR A 94 -1.35 -13.04 -20.91
N PHE A 95 -2.39 -12.45 -21.51
CA PHE A 95 -3.12 -12.99 -22.65
C PHE A 95 -2.19 -13.30 -23.82
N LEU A 96 -1.30 -12.36 -24.17
CA LEU A 96 -0.42 -12.46 -25.33
C LEU A 96 0.71 -13.49 -25.13
N PHE A 97 1.33 -13.51 -23.95
CA PHE A 97 2.60 -14.24 -23.74
C PHE A 97 2.49 -15.50 -22.88
N HIS A 98 1.43 -15.64 -22.07
CA HIS A 98 1.33 -16.72 -21.06
C HIS A 98 0.06 -17.55 -21.18
N TRP A 99 -1.07 -16.94 -21.57
CA TRP A 99 -2.36 -17.64 -21.60
C TRP A 99 -2.34 -18.87 -22.51
N THR A 100 -2.92 -19.95 -21.99
CA THR A 100 -3.11 -21.20 -22.71
C THR A 100 -4.52 -21.71 -22.41
N PRO A 101 -5.36 -21.96 -23.43
CA PRO A 101 -6.73 -22.41 -23.22
C PRO A 101 -6.75 -23.69 -22.40
N THR A 102 -7.58 -23.70 -21.36
CA THR A 102 -7.78 -24.84 -20.48
C THR A 102 -8.39 -25.98 -21.28
N ARG A 103 -7.63 -27.06 -21.55
CA ARG A 103 -8.23 -28.27 -22.14
C ARG A 103 -9.20 -28.89 -21.14
N PRO A 104 -10.39 -29.37 -21.58
CA PRO A 104 -11.29 -30.14 -20.72
C PRO A 104 -10.54 -31.33 -20.12
N ARG A 105 -10.50 -31.40 -18.78
CA ARG A 105 -9.99 -32.50 -17.92
C ARG A 105 -9.21 -33.60 -18.65
N GLY A 106 -7.94 -33.32 -18.96
CA GLY A 106 -7.00 -34.32 -19.46
C GLY A 106 -5.58 -33.86 -19.16
N ARG A 107 -4.81 -34.71 -18.45
CA ARG A 107 -3.41 -34.56 -18.02
C ARG A 107 -2.74 -33.26 -18.48
N ARG A 108 -2.46 -32.35 -17.53
CA ARG A 108 -1.44 -31.29 -17.68
C ARG A 108 -0.10 -31.98 -17.95
N THR A 109 0.21 -32.26 -19.23
CA THR A 109 1.57 -32.54 -19.67
C THR A 109 2.39 -31.28 -19.35
N GLY A 110 3.53 -31.43 -18.67
CA GLY A 110 4.31 -30.34 -18.07
C GLY A 110 4.27 -29.05 -18.88
N ALA A 111 3.95 -27.94 -18.20
CA ALA A 111 3.76 -26.62 -18.80
C ALA A 111 4.90 -26.30 -19.78
N THR A 112 4.63 -26.42 -21.08
CA THR A 112 5.55 -25.90 -22.10
C THR A 112 5.59 -24.39 -21.94
N ARG A 113 6.76 -23.81 -21.65
CA ARG A 113 6.92 -22.34 -21.44
C ARG A 113 6.32 -21.54 -22.59
N GLY A 114 5.64 -20.43 -22.27
CA GLY A 114 4.97 -19.52 -23.21
C GLY A 114 3.54 -19.91 -23.59
N GLY A 115 2.69 -18.90 -23.78
CA GLY A 115 1.27 -19.02 -24.14
C GLY A 115 1.03 -19.44 -25.59
N VAL A 116 -0.20 -19.83 -25.89
CA VAL A 116 -0.59 -20.33 -27.22
C VAL A 116 -0.44 -19.26 -28.30
N ILE A 117 -0.74 -18.01 -27.97
CA ILE A 117 -0.71 -16.87 -28.91
C ILE A 117 0.73 -16.54 -29.30
N ALA A 118 1.61 -16.29 -28.33
CA ALA A 118 3.02 -16.02 -28.58
C ALA A 118 3.72 -17.13 -29.36
N LYS A 119 3.43 -18.41 -29.05
CA LYS A 119 3.97 -19.55 -29.80
C LYS A 119 3.51 -19.55 -31.26
N ALA A 120 2.22 -19.38 -31.50
CA ALA A 120 1.66 -19.36 -32.84
C ALA A 120 2.20 -18.16 -33.64
N PHE A 121 2.27 -16.99 -33.01
CA PHE A 121 2.84 -15.78 -33.62
C PHE A 121 4.32 -15.97 -33.98
N MET A 122 5.13 -16.53 -33.07
CA MET A 122 6.54 -16.80 -33.28
C MET A 122 6.77 -17.74 -34.47
N LEU A 123 6.00 -18.84 -34.55
CA LEU A 123 6.12 -19.82 -35.62
C LEU A 123 5.75 -19.23 -36.99
N GLU A 124 4.63 -18.53 -37.08
CA GLU A 124 4.14 -17.97 -38.35
C GLU A 124 4.96 -16.76 -38.83
N ASN A 125 5.59 -16.02 -37.91
CA ASN A 125 6.35 -14.81 -38.24
C ASN A 125 7.87 -14.98 -38.07
N ALA A 126 8.38 -16.22 -37.92
CA ALA A 126 9.78 -16.50 -37.62
C ALA A 126 10.79 -15.79 -38.56
N ARG A 127 10.44 -15.66 -39.84
CA ARG A 127 11.25 -14.99 -40.88
C ARG A 127 11.16 -13.46 -40.89
N ARG A 128 10.13 -12.89 -40.26
CA ARG A 128 9.86 -11.44 -40.21
C ARG A 128 10.38 -10.78 -38.94
N LEU A 129 10.55 -11.56 -37.86
CA LEU A 129 11.04 -11.04 -36.58
C LEU A 129 12.53 -10.70 -36.67
N THR A 130 12.86 -9.48 -36.27
CA THR A 130 14.25 -9.09 -36.03
C THR A 130 14.83 -9.89 -34.87
N GLU A 131 16.16 -9.91 -34.74
CA GLU A 131 16.82 -10.58 -33.61
C GLU A 131 16.38 -10.01 -32.27
N MET A 132 16.27 -8.68 -32.15
CA MET A 132 15.79 -8.03 -30.93
C MET A 132 14.35 -8.44 -30.60
N GLN A 133 13.45 -8.44 -31.59
CA GLN A 133 12.05 -8.86 -31.39
C GLN A 133 11.95 -10.33 -30.97
N ARG A 134 12.78 -11.21 -31.55
CA ARG A 134 12.85 -12.62 -31.15
C ARG A 134 13.28 -12.75 -29.70
N GLN A 135 14.32 -12.04 -29.28
CA GLN A 135 14.78 -12.05 -27.90
C GLN A 135 13.74 -11.49 -26.92
N VAL A 136 13.09 -10.36 -27.23
CA VAL A 136 12.00 -9.84 -26.39
C VAL A 136 10.89 -10.88 -26.26
N LEU A 137 10.45 -11.47 -27.38
CA LEU A 137 9.40 -12.49 -27.39
C LEU A 137 9.78 -13.71 -26.53
N GLU A 138 11.01 -14.22 -26.67
CA GLU A 138 11.52 -15.34 -25.87
C GLU A 138 11.58 -15.01 -24.38
N GLN A 139 12.08 -13.83 -24.01
CA GLN A 139 12.15 -13.40 -22.61
C GLN A 139 10.74 -13.23 -22.03
N SER A 140 9.82 -12.57 -22.74
CA SER A 140 8.43 -12.40 -22.30
C SER A 140 7.71 -13.74 -22.09
N MET A 141 8.02 -14.77 -22.87
CA MET A 141 7.43 -16.10 -22.72
C MET A 141 8.02 -16.94 -21.58
N THR A 142 9.22 -16.61 -21.10
CA THR A 142 10.01 -17.50 -20.22
C THR A 142 10.32 -16.92 -18.86
N GLN A 143 10.43 -15.59 -18.73
CA GLN A 143 10.69 -14.95 -17.46
C GLN A 143 9.42 -14.98 -16.58
N PRO A 144 9.54 -15.23 -15.27
CA PRO A 144 8.40 -15.23 -14.38
C PRO A 144 7.92 -13.81 -14.08
N LEU A 145 6.61 -13.66 -13.90
CA LEU A 145 6.01 -12.50 -13.25
C LEU A 145 6.08 -12.72 -11.72
N THR A 146 6.69 -11.80 -10.98
CA THR A 146 6.92 -11.94 -9.53
C THR A 146 6.94 -10.58 -8.83
N PHE A 147 7.07 -10.61 -7.51
CA PHE A 147 7.14 -9.43 -6.65
C PHE A 147 8.58 -8.97 -6.46
N TYR A 148 8.82 -7.70 -6.77
CA TYR A 148 10.11 -7.06 -6.57
C TYR A 148 9.98 -5.91 -5.58
N GLU A 149 10.85 -5.89 -4.58
CA GLU A 149 11.07 -4.73 -3.70
C GLU A 149 12.04 -3.76 -4.37
N VAL A 150 11.70 -2.47 -4.40
CA VAL A 150 12.57 -1.39 -4.85
C VAL A 150 13.59 -1.10 -3.76
N ILE A 151 14.86 -1.40 -4.03
CA ILE A 151 15.97 -1.18 -3.07
C ILE A 151 16.54 0.23 -3.21
N SER A 152 16.67 0.71 -4.45
CA SER A 152 17.13 2.06 -4.75
C SER A 152 16.59 2.50 -6.11
N SER A 153 16.32 3.80 -6.27
CA SER A 153 15.95 4.40 -7.55
C SER A 153 16.93 5.53 -7.93
N HIS A 154 17.30 5.59 -9.21
CA HIS A 154 18.00 6.70 -9.83
C HIS A 154 17.05 7.33 -10.86
N PRO A 155 16.42 8.47 -10.53
CA PRO A 155 15.34 9.05 -11.33
C PRO A 155 15.71 9.25 -12.80
N GLY A 156 14.88 8.71 -13.70
CA GLY A 156 15.07 8.81 -15.15
C GLY A 156 16.11 7.86 -15.73
N GLU A 157 16.69 6.97 -14.92
CA GLU A 157 17.77 6.09 -15.36
C GLU A 157 17.49 4.61 -15.07
N ARG A 158 17.46 4.24 -13.78
CA ARG A 158 17.44 2.84 -13.37
C ARG A 158 16.83 2.65 -11.99
N ILE A 159 16.33 1.45 -11.76
CA ILE A 159 15.86 0.98 -10.46
C ILE A 159 16.62 -0.30 -10.09
N VAL A 160 16.95 -0.46 -8.81
CA VAL A 160 17.48 -1.72 -8.28
C VAL A 160 16.35 -2.44 -7.59
N LEU A 161 16.09 -3.65 -8.05
CA LEU A 161 14.97 -4.48 -7.63
C LEU A 161 15.49 -5.74 -6.95
N ARG A 162 14.88 -6.13 -5.83
CA ARG A 162 15.10 -7.41 -5.18
C ARG A 162 13.86 -8.29 -5.33
N ASP A 163 14.00 -9.44 -5.96
CA ASP A 163 12.95 -10.45 -6.00
C ASP A 163 12.67 -10.94 -4.59
N ILE A 164 11.46 -10.68 -4.08
CA ILE A 164 11.10 -10.99 -2.70
C ILE A 164 11.01 -12.51 -2.50
N LEU A 165 10.76 -13.32 -3.52
CA LEU A 165 10.66 -14.77 -3.38
C LEU A 165 12.03 -15.46 -3.36
N THR A 166 13.00 -14.94 -4.13
CA THR A 166 14.33 -15.56 -4.29
C THR A 166 15.45 -14.81 -3.57
N GLY A 167 15.26 -13.54 -3.24
CA GLY A 167 16.26 -12.65 -2.66
C GLY A 167 17.28 -12.08 -3.66
N GLN A 168 17.16 -12.40 -4.96
CA GLN A 168 18.09 -11.94 -5.98
C GLN A 168 17.88 -10.46 -6.31
N GLU A 169 18.97 -9.71 -6.41
CA GLU A 169 18.95 -8.31 -6.82
C GLU A 169 19.32 -8.13 -8.29
N LYS A 170 18.64 -7.20 -8.96
CA LYS A 170 18.88 -6.85 -10.36
C LYS A 170 18.76 -5.35 -10.55
N ALA A 171 19.71 -4.75 -11.25
CA ALA A 171 19.59 -3.39 -11.76
C ALA A 171 18.82 -3.42 -13.08
N VAL A 172 17.74 -2.64 -13.16
CA VAL A 172 16.85 -2.59 -14.30
C VAL A 172 16.82 -1.17 -14.86
N ARG A 173 17.01 -1.05 -16.17
CA ARG A 173 16.90 0.22 -16.89
C ARG A 173 15.43 0.57 -17.06
N GLU A 174 15.02 1.65 -16.42
CA GLU A 174 13.63 2.10 -16.41
C GLU A 174 13.63 3.61 -16.18
N HIS A 175 12.96 4.37 -17.06
CA HIS A 175 12.99 5.83 -17.06
C HIS A 175 11.75 6.50 -16.41
N THR A 176 10.58 5.85 -16.45
CA THR A 176 9.32 6.46 -16.01
C THR A 176 9.00 6.08 -14.57
N ALA A 177 8.94 4.78 -14.27
CA ALA A 177 8.80 4.26 -12.91
C ALA A 177 9.92 4.75 -11.98
N SER A 178 11.17 4.87 -12.43
CA SER A 178 12.29 5.39 -11.61
C SER A 178 12.06 6.80 -11.05
N LYS A 179 11.17 7.60 -11.66
CA LYS A 179 10.81 8.93 -11.18
C LYS A 179 9.68 8.93 -10.15
N THR A 180 8.97 7.82 -9.99
CA THR A 180 7.74 7.73 -9.19
C THR A 180 7.83 6.72 -8.06
N VAL A 181 8.64 5.65 -8.21
CA VAL A 181 8.82 4.64 -7.18
C VAL A 181 9.74 5.13 -6.07
N GLU A 182 9.46 4.65 -4.85
CA GLU A 182 10.26 4.93 -3.66
C GLU A 182 10.87 3.65 -3.09
N ASN A 183 11.97 3.80 -2.33
CA ASN A 183 12.64 2.67 -1.70
C ASN A 183 11.70 1.95 -0.73
N GLY A 184 11.51 0.65 -0.91
CA GLY A 184 10.57 -0.19 -0.19
C GLY A 184 9.25 -0.44 -0.91
N ASP A 185 8.97 0.28 -2.01
CA ASP A 185 7.83 -0.05 -2.88
C ASP A 185 7.97 -1.46 -3.40
N ILE A 186 6.83 -2.12 -3.55
CA ILE A 186 6.76 -3.43 -4.18
C ILE A 186 6.09 -3.25 -5.53
N ILE A 187 6.70 -3.80 -6.57
CA ILE A 187 6.11 -3.89 -7.90
C ILE A 187 5.89 -5.34 -8.26
N PHE A 188 4.78 -5.62 -8.94
CA PHE A 188 4.52 -6.93 -9.51
C PHE A 188 4.84 -6.88 -11.00
N ALA A 189 5.96 -7.48 -11.40
CA ALA A 189 6.53 -7.25 -12.72
C ALA A 189 7.33 -8.45 -13.24
N GLN A 190 7.68 -8.37 -14.51
CA GLN A 190 8.57 -9.28 -15.22
C GLN A 190 9.86 -8.52 -15.55
N VAL A 191 11.00 -9.13 -15.25
CA VAL A 191 12.32 -8.55 -15.56
C VAL A 191 12.92 -9.32 -16.73
N LEU A 192 13.24 -8.63 -17.82
CA LEU A 192 13.75 -9.20 -19.07
C LEU A 192 15.26 -8.98 -19.18
N PRO A 193 16.10 -9.99 -18.86
CA PRO A 193 17.52 -9.89 -19.09
C PRO A 193 17.83 -10.07 -20.59
N MET A 194 18.53 -9.12 -21.18
CA MET A 194 18.99 -9.14 -22.57
C MET A 194 20.51 -8.93 -22.64
N GLN A 195 21.11 -9.11 -23.82
CA GLN A 195 22.55 -8.91 -23.97
C GLN A 195 22.91 -7.43 -23.73
N GLY A 196 23.57 -7.16 -22.61
CA GLY A 196 24.07 -5.82 -22.26
C GLY A 196 23.05 -4.88 -21.61
N ILE A 197 21.80 -5.31 -21.39
CA ILE A 197 20.78 -4.53 -20.70
C ILE A 197 19.74 -5.42 -20.01
N THR A 198 19.15 -4.94 -18.93
CA THR A 198 17.98 -5.56 -18.29
C THR A 198 16.86 -4.53 -18.22
N THR A 199 15.68 -4.87 -18.71
CA THR A 199 14.50 -3.97 -18.77
C THR A 199 13.29 -4.60 -18.07
N LEU A 200 12.25 -3.81 -17.85
CA LEU A 200 10.94 -4.33 -17.43
C LEU A 200 10.14 -4.79 -18.65
N GLY A 201 9.51 -5.95 -18.53
CA GLY A 201 8.49 -6.44 -19.45
C GLY A 201 7.11 -5.99 -19.00
N CYS A 202 6.28 -6.96 -18.63
CA CYS A 202 4.99 -6.68 -17.97
C CYS A 202 5.20 -6.09 -16.57
N CYS A 203 4.43 -5.06 -16.20
CA CYS A 203 4.40 -4.49 -14.87
C CYS A 203 2.95 -4.14 -14.51
N ALA A 204 2.50 -4.52 -13.31
CA ALA A 204 1.23 -4.08 -12.77
C ALA A 204 1.22 -2.55 -12.59
N PRO A 205 0.06 -1.88 -12.80
CA PRO A 205 -0.05 -0.44 -12.60
C PRO A 205 -0.13 -0.01 -11.12
N VAL A 206 -0.29 -0.96 -10.18
CA VAL A 206 -0.26 -0.66 -8.73
C VAL A 206 1.17 -0.60 -8.21
N ARG A 207 1.48 0.47 -7.48
CA ARG A 207 2.57 0.51 -6.49
C ARG A 207 2.08 -0.17 -5.20
N ILE A 208 2.61 -1.34 -4.90
CA ILE A 208 2.21 -2.10 -3.71
C ILE A 208 2.99 -1.52 -2.52
N PRO A 209 2.31 -1.05 -1.44
CA PRO A 209 2.99 -0.41 -0.33
C PRO A 209 3.82 -1.41 0.49
N PRO A 210 4.92 -0.97 1.16
CA PRO A 210 5.81 -1.82 1.94
C PRO A 210 5.09 -2.78 2.89
N ARG A 211 4.02 -2.33 3.55
CA ARG A 211 3.23 -3.16 4.48
C ARG A 211 2.74 -4.50 3.89
N MET A 212 2.55 -4.59 2.58
CA MET A 212 2.09 -5.81 1.91
C MET A 212 3.20 -6.85 1.72
N LYS A 213 4.46 -6.54 2.06
CA LYS A 213 5.59 -7.50 2.01
C LYS A 213 5.31 -8.77 2.80
N ALA A 214 4.51 -8.67 3.87
CA ALA A 214 4.10 -9.82 4.67
C ALA A 214 3.35 -10.90 3.87
N GLU A 215 2.46 -10.50 2.95
CA GLU A 215 1.70 -11.42 2.09
C GLU A 215 2.65 -12.17 1.14
N VAL A 216 3.60 -11.44 0.55
CA VAL A 216 4.62 -12.02 -0.35
C VAL A 216 5.58 -12.94 0.42
N ILE A 217 5.93 -12.61 1.66
CA ILE A 217 6.76 -13.48 2.52
C ILE A 217 5.97 -14.73 2.95
N ALA A 218 4.67 -14.61 3.19
CA ALA A 218 3.81 -15.78 3.44
C ALA A 218 3.81 -16.73 2.23
N LEU A 219 3.72 -16.18 1.01
CA LEU A 219 3.90 -16.94 -0.23
C LEU A 219 5.28 -17.59 -0.30
N ARG A 220 6.37 -16.85 -0.08
CA ARG A 220 7.74 -17.37 -0.04
C ARG A 220 7.84 -18.60 0.87
N LYS A 221 7.27 -18.52 2.08
CA LYS A 221 7.23 -19.64 3.05
C LYS A 221 6.40 -20.82 2.51
N LYS A 222 5.23 -20.58 1.90
CA LYS A 222 4.39 -21.61 1.26
C LYS A 222 5.17 -22.34 0.17
N LEU A 223 5.82 -21.59 -0.73
CA LEU A 223 6.61 -22.15 -1.82
C LEU A 223 7.83 -22.93 -1.30
N ARG A 224 8.53 -22.44 -0.27
CA ARG A 224 9.72 -23.12 0.29
C ARG A 224 9.33 -24.47 0.88
N ARG A 225 8.16 -24.55 1.51
CA ARG A 225 7.58 -25.80 2.02
C ARG A 225 7.19 -26.76 0.89
N LYS A 226 6.63 -26.26 -0.22
CA LYS A 226 6.33 -27.09 -1.41
C LYS A 226 7.61 -27.65 -2.02
N ALA A 227 8.58 -26.78 -2.33
CA ALA A 227 9.87 -27.18 -2.91
C ALA A 227 10.61 -28.22 -2.05
N LYS A 228 10.64 -28.03 -0.72
CA LYS A 228 11.29 -28.99 0.19
C LYS A 228 10.66 -30.38 0.18
N ARG A 229 9.33 -30.50 -0.02
CA ARG A 229 8.64 -31.80 -0.16
C ARG A 229 9.03 -32.53 -1.44
N GLU A 230 9.47 -31.79 -2.44
CA GLU A 230 9.91 -32.30 -3.75
C GLU A 230 11.45 -32.43 -3.83
N ASN A 231 12.16 -32.36 -2.69
CA ASN A 231 13.62 -32.37 -2.58
C ASN A 231 14.34 -31.26 -3.39
N GLY A 232 13.69 -30.11 -3.57
CA GLY A 232 14.26 -28.95 -4.26
C GLY A 232 14.40 -27.71 -3.36
N GLU A 233 15.16 -26.73 -3.86
CA GLU A 233 15.16 -25.35 -3.39
C GLU A 233 14.38 -24.47 -4.39
N ILE A 234 13.92 -23.29 -3.97
CA ILE A 234 13.30 -22.34 -4.92
C ILE A 234 14.40 -21.59 -5.65
N TRP A 235 14.58 -21.88 -6.93
CA TRP A 235 15.38 -21.06 -7.83
C TRP A 235 14.48 -20.18 -8.70
N ALA A 236 15.02 -19.08 -9.23
CA ALA A 236 14.28 -18.18 -10.12
C ALA A 236 13.62 -18.92 -11.31
N GLN A 237 14.29 -19.96 -11.82
CA GLN A 237 13.79 -20.80 -12.92
C GLN A 237 12.56 -21.66 -12.56
N ASP A 238 12.31 -21.88 -11.27
CA ASP A 238 11.18 -22.68 -10.76
C ASP A 238 9.93 -21.83 -10.50
N LEU A 239 10.06 -20.50 -10.44
CA LEU A 239 8.92 -19.60 -10.20
C LEU A 239 7.81 -19.76 -11.26
N ALA A 240 8.17 -20.08 -12.50
CA ALA A 240 7.21 -20.38 -13.57
C ALA A 240 6.28 -21.57 -13.23
N ARG A 241 6.69 -22.49 -12.34
CA ARG A 241 5.84 -23.60 -11.88
C ARG A 241 4.78 -23.16 -10.86
N TYR A 242 5.04 -22.05 -10.19
CA TYR A 242 4.22 -21.48 -9.13
C TYR A 242 3.43 -20.25 -9.59
N GLU A 243 3.32 -20.03 -10.90
CA GLU A 243 2.70 -18.84 -11.49
C GLU A 243 1.29 -18.57 -10.93
N ASN A 244 0.45 -19.59 -10.78
CA ASN A 244 -0.89 -19.43 -10.19
C ASN A 244 -0.85 -19.06 -8.71
N ASP A 245 0.06 -19.66 -7.91
CA ASP A 245 0.21 -19.28 -6.49
C ASP A 245 0.70 -17.83 -6.35
N ILE A 246 1.55 -17.37 -7.27
CA ILE A 246 2.08 -16.00 -7.30
C ILE A 246 0.97 -15.02 -7.72
N ARG A 247 0.25 -15.35 -8.79
CA ARG A 247 -0.87 -14.54 -9.32
C ARG A 247 -2.01 -14.41 -8.32
N GLU A 248 -2.37 -15.49 -7.64
CA GLU A 248 -3.37 -15.49 -6.56
C GLU A 248 -3.04 -14.44 -5.49
N VAL A 249 -1.78 -14.37 -5.06
CA VAL A 249 -1.34 -13.37 -4.07
C VAL A 249 -1.40 -11.95 -4.63
N TYR A 250 -1.08 -11.75 -5.92
CA TYR A 250 -1.21 -10.44 -6.56
C TYR A 250 -2.67 -9.98 -6.58
N LEU A 251 -3.59 -10.84 -7.02
CA LEU A 251 -5.03 -10.54 -7.06
C LEU A 251 -5.57 -10.23 -5.66
N ASN A 252 -5.20 -11.03 -4.65
CA ASN A 252 -5.57 -10.74 -3.27
C ASN A 252 -5.03 -9.39 -2.77
N ILE A 253 -3.77 -9.06 -3.10
CA ILE A 253 -3.17 -7.76 -2.74
C ILE A 253 -3.92 -6.62 -3.44
N ARG A 254 -4.20 -6.76 -4.74
CA ARG A 254 -4.99 -5.80 -5.52
C ARG A 254 -6.34 -5.55 -4.85
N ASP A 255 -7.09 -6.60 -4.56
CA ASP A 255 -8.42 -6.49 -3.96
C ASP A 255 -8.36 -5.84 -2.57
N LEU A 256 -7.35 -6.16 -1.77
CA LEU A 256 -7.10 -5.53 -0.47
C LEU A 256 -6.75 -4.04 -0.58
N LEU A 257 -6.09 -3.61 -1.66
CA LEU A 257 -5.77 -2.21 -1.89
C LEU A 257 -6.98 -1.43 -2.43
N ASN A 258 -7.90 -2.10 -3.12
CA ASN A 258 -9.13 -1.51 -3.64
C ASN A 258 -10.29 -1.54 -2.64
N THR A 259 -10.21 -2.35 -1.58
CA THR A 259 -11.24 -2.39 -0.54
C THR A 259 -11.10 -1.18 0.37
N PRO A 260 -12.11 -0.27 0.46
CA PRO A 260 -12.04 0.88 1.34
C PRO A 260 -11.80 0.47 2.80
N PRO A 261 -10.98 1.20 3.55
CA PRO A 261 -10.72 0.87 4.95
C PRO A 261 -12.02 0.99 5.77
N ARG A 262 -12.32 -0.03 6.57
CA ARG A 262 -13.41 0.06 7.55
C ARG A 262 -12.98 0.93 8.72
N ILE A 263 -13.45 2.16 8.76
CA ILE A 263 -13.12 3.09 9.84
C ILE A 263 -13.92 2.71 11.08
N CYS A 264 -13.20 2.51 12.18
CA CYS A 264 -13.77 2.12 13.47
C CYS A 264 -13.24 3.04 14.57
N ASN A 265 -14.05 3.26 15.61
CA ASN A 265 -13.63 3.99 16.80
C ASN A 265 -12.60 3.19 17.65
N THR A 266 -12.11 3.77 18.75
CA THR A 266 -11.11 3.13 19.63
C THR A 266 -11.63 1.86 20.34
N ASP A 267 -12.94 1.66 20.41
CA ASP A 267 -13.58 0.44 20.91
C ASP A 267 -13.80 -0.61 19.80
N GLY A 268 -13.42 -0.32 18.56
CA GLY A 268 -13.54 -1.21 17.41
C GLY A 268 -14.93 -1.32 16.80
N ASP A 269 -15.85 -0.40 17.16
CA ASP A 269 -17.16 -0.31 16.52
C ASP A 269 -17.04 0.55 15.25
N PRO A 270 -17.79 0.26 14.16
CA PRO A 270 -17.83 1.09 12.96
C PRO A 270 -18.11 2.55 13.29
N LEU A 271 -17.36 3.45 12.67
CA LEU A 271 -17.50 4.89 12.89
C LEU A 271 -18.75 5.40 12.15
N VAL A 272 -19.81 5.63 12.91
CA VAL A 272 -21.08 6.17 12.40
C VAL A 272 -21.52 7.24 13.39
N LEU A 273 -21.72 8.48 12.93
CA LEU A 273 -22.16 9.54 13.83
C LEU A 273 -23.67 9.41 14.08
N HIS A 274 -24.04 9.41 15.35
CA HIS A 274 -25.42 9.47 15.80
C HIS A 274 -25.63 10.76 16.58
N THR A 275 -26.58 11.56 16.11
CA THR A 275 -27.09 12.72 16.83
C THR A 275 -28.45 12.36 17.42
N ILE A 276 -28.55 12.38 18.74
CA ILE A 276 -29.76 12.04 19.48
C ILE A 276 -30.31 13.31 20.12
N THR A 277 -31.53 13.68 19.75
CA THR A 277 -32.18 14.90 20.24
C THR A 277 -33.28 14.55 21.22
N PHE A 278 -33.28 15.23 22.36
CA PHE A 278 -34.27 15.12 23.41
C PHE A 278 -34.84 16.51 23.73
N GLU A 279 -36.11 16.53 24.14
CA GLU A 279 -36.71 17.67 24.83
C GLU A 279 -36.59 17.45 26.34
N ILE A 280 -36.17 18.49 27.06
CA ILE A 280 -35.96 18.47 28.51
C ILE A 280 -36.76 19.58 29.19
N GLU A 281 -37.13 19.37 30.45
CA GLU A 281 -37.89 20.37 31.21
C GLU A 281 -37.05 21.48 31.81
N SER A 282 -35.83 21.15 32.28
CA SER A 282 -34.93 22.07 32.94
C SER A 282 -33.47 21.78 32.57
N PRO A 283 -32.75 22.76 31.97
CA PRO A 283 -31.32 22.65 31.70
C PRO A 283 -30.50 22.35 32.96
N GLN A 284 -30.83 22.99 34.09
CA GLN A 284 -30.14 22.76 35.36
C GLN A 284 -30.31 21.32 35.87
N ALA A 285 -31.53 20.80 35.85
CA ALA A 285 -31.79 19.42 36.27
C ALA A 285 -31.13 18.39 35.33
N ALA A 286 -31.14 18.67 34.03
CA ALA A 286 -30.42 17.86 33.04
C ALA A 286 -28.91 17.83 33.30
N PHE A 287 -28.31 18.99 33.55
CA PHE A 287 -26.90 19.08 33.90
C PHE A 287 -26.58 18.31 35.18
N GLU A 288 -27.34 18.50 36.25
CA GLU A 288 -27.09 17.82 37.53
C GLU A 288 -27.18 16.29 37.42
N ALA A 289 -28.14 15.79 36.64
CA ALA A 289 -28.33 14.36 36.42
C ALA A 289 -27.21 13.73 35.57
N LEU A 290 -26.68 14.48 34.59
CA LEU A 290 -25.73 13.99 33.59
C LEU A 290 -24.26 14.31 33.89
N ALA A 291 -23.96 15.31 34.71
CA ALA A 291 -22.59 15.65 35.14
C ALA A 291 -21.76 14.44 35.62
N PRO A 292 -22.32 13.41 36.31
CA PRO A 292 -21.56 12.21 36.68
C PRO A 292 -21.02 11.38 35.50
N LEU A 293 -21.50 11.62 34.27
CA LEU A 293 -20.99 11.00 33.04
C LEU A 293 -19.62 11.56 32.63
N ALA A 294 -19.32 12.80 33.00
CA ALA A 294 -18.03 13.45 32.79
C ALA A 294 -17.02 13.06 33.88
N LYS A 295 -16.70 11.76 33.94
CA LYS A 295 -15.86 11.19 35.00
C LYS A 295 -14.50 11.88 35.08
N GLY A 296 -14.17 12.40 36.26
CA GLY A 296 -12.88 13.03 36.54
C GLY A 296 -12.87 14.56 36.39
N LEU A 297 -14.00 15.16 36.00
CA LEU A 297 -14.18 16.62 35.98
C LEU A 297 -15.07 17.06 37.14
N SER A 298 -14.73 18.19 37.75
CA SER A 298 -15.54 18.87 38.75
C SER A 298 -16.69 19.64 38.10
N LYS A 299 -17.75 19.97 38.86
CA LYS A 299 -18.89 20.72 38.31
C LYS A 299 -18.47 22.13 37.88
N GLU A 300 -17.54 22.72 38.62
CA GLU A 300 -16.98 24.04 38.34
C GLU A 300 -16.26 24.05 36.98
N GLN A 301 -15.53 22.97 36.66
CA GLN A 301 -14.88 22.82 35.35
C GLN A 301 -15.87 22.63 34.21
N LEU A 302 -16.95 21.87 34.43
CA LEU A 302 -17.98 21.65 33.40
C LEU A 302 -18.82 22.91 33.11
N LEU A 303 -18.93 23.81 34.09
CA LEU A 303 -19.68 25.06 33.97
C LEU A 303 -18.81 26.27 33.56
N SER A 304 -17.52 26.07 33.28
CA SER A 304 -16.60 27.18 32.95
C SER A 304 -17.04 27.98 31.72
N ASN A 305 -17.67 27.30 30.76
CA ASN A 305 -18.16 27.86 29.51
C ASN A 305 -19.70 27.88 29.43
N ALA A 306 -20.38 27.77 30.58
CA ALA A 306 -21.83 27.78 30.62
C ALA A 306 -22.40 29.20 30.42
N GLU A 307 -23.50 29.30 29.68
CA GLU A 307 -24.26 30.55 29.53
C GLU A 307 -25.48 30.52 30.46
N TYR A 308 -25.79 31.66 31.07
CA TYR A 308 -26.93 31.84 31.98
C TYR A 308 -27.89 32.89 31.43
N ASP A 309 -29.18 32.76 31.74
CA ASP A 309 -30.18 33.77 31.41
C ASP A 309 -30.12 34.98 32.37
N ALA A 310 -30.96 35.98 32.11
CA ALA A 310 -31.02 37.21 32.90
C ALA A 310 -31.42 36.98 34.37
N ASP A 311 -32.08 35.85 34.67
CA ASP A 311 -32.49 35.44 36.02
C ASP A 311 -31.42 34.56 36.70
N GLY A 312 -30.26 34.36 36.07
CA GLY A 312 -29.15 33.56 36.58
C GLY A 312 -29.35 32.05 36.45
N ARG A 313 -30.30 31.58 35.64
CA ARG A 313 -30.55 30.16 35.40
C ARG A 313 -29.70 29.65 34.26
N LEU A 314 -29.22 28.41 34.38
CA LEU A 314 -28.41 27.77 33.37
C LEU A 314 -29.17 27.69 32.04
N ARG A 315 -28.60 28.24 30.98
CA ARG A 315 -29.19 28.26 29.65
C ARG A 315 -28.50 27.28 28.71
N LYS A 316 -27.17 27.25 28.72
CA LYS A 316 -26.37 26.42 27.81
C LYS A 316 -25.15 25.85 28.52
N THR A 317 -24.85 24.59 28.27
CA THR A 317 -23.61 23.94 28.72
C THR A 317 -23.31 22.72 27.85
N GLU A 318 -22.05 22.29 27.84
CA GLU A 318 -21.56 21.13 27.11
C GLU A 318 -20.72 20.27 28.04
N LEU A 319 -20.91 18.95 27.96
CA LEU A 319 -20.13 17.99 28.75
C LEU A 319 -19.83 16.72 27.97
N ASP A 320 -18.65 16.17 28.19
CA ASP A 320 -18.23 14.92 27.57
C ASP A 320 -18.61 13.71 28.42
N TRP A 321 -19.09 12.66 27.77
CA TRP A 321 -19.29 11.36 28.38
C TRP A 321 -17.96 10.58 28.39
N ILE A 322 -17.35 10.44 29.57
CA ILE A 322 -15.97 9.94 29.71
C ILE A 322 -15.91 8.58 30.38
N LYS A 323 -15.07 7.70 29.82
CA LYS A 323 -14.65 6.42 30.42
C LYS A 323 -13.17 6.48 30.78
N ARG A 324 -12.78 5.84 31.90
CA ARG A 324 -11.36 5.69 32.26
C ARG A 324 -10.66 4.65 31.36
N GLY A 325 -9.42 4.96 31.01
CA GLY A 325 -8.57 4.20 30.10
C GLY A 325 -9.05 4.24 28.65
N ASN A 326 -8.23 3.69 27.76
CA ASN A 326 -8.57 3.47 26.36
C ASN A 326 -8.20 2.05 25.93
N ARG A 327 -9.07 1.40 25.14
CA ARG A 327 -8.89 0.00 24.72
C ARG A 327 -7.73 -0.16 23.74
N LYS A 328 -7.57 0.81 22.83
CA LYS A 328 -6.58 0.78 21.75
C LYS A 328 -5.25 1.39 22.20
N PHE A 329 -5.29 2.51 22.92
CA PHE A 329 -4.10 3.24 23.36
C PHE A 329 -3.92 3.11 24.88
N LYS A 330 -3.12 2.15 25.34
CA LYS A 330 -2.96 1.87 26.78
C LYS A 330 -2.36 3.03 27.59
N THR A 331 -1.69 3.97 26.92
CA THR A 331 -1.09 5.16 27.53
C THR A 331 -2.10 6.28 27.79
N TRP A 332 -3.35 6.14 27.32
CA TRP A 332 -4.39 7.15 27.54
C TRP A 332 -5.19 6.85 28.81
N ASP A 333 -5.32 7.88 29.66
CA ASP A 333 -6.02 7.78 30.94
C ASP A 333 -7.54 7.77 30.80
N ASN A 334 -8.07 8.17 29.65
CA ASN A 334 -9.50 8.25 29.37
C ASN A 334 -9.87 8.04 27.89
N THR A 335 -11.17 7.87 27.65
CA THR A 335 -11.82 7.82 26.33
C THR A 335 -13.09 8.67 26.37
N ILE A 336 -13.20 9.61 25.44
CA ILE A 336 -14.44 10.35 25.19
C ILE A 336 -15.38 9.45 24.37
N LEU A 337 -16.53 9.14 24.94
CA LEU A 337 -17.54 8.26 24.33
C LEU A 337 -18.54 9.04 23.46
N GLY A 338 -18.78 10.29 23.81
CA GLY A 338 -19.65 11.23 23.11
C GLY A 338 -19.74 12.54 23.85
N THR A 339 -20.43 13.49 23.24
CA THR A 339 -20.58 14.85 23.76
C THR A 339 -22.05 15.16 23.92
N ILE A 340 -22.41 15.82 25.02
CA ILE A 340 -23.78 16.17 25.36
C ILE A 340 -23.87 17.69 25.48
N ARG A 341 -24.73 18.28 24.66
CA ARG A 341 -25.03 19.71 24.61
C ARG A 341 -26.43 19.94 25.17
N ILE A 342 -26.51 20.83 26.14
CA ILE A 342 -27.76 21.28 26.74
C ILE A 342 -27.96 22.73 26.30
N LEU A 343 -29.11 23.03 25.71
CA LEU A 343 -29.48 24.38 25.29
C LEU A 343 -30.97 24.60 25.52
N ASP A 344 -31.30 25.55 26.39
CA ASP A 344 -32.68 25.88 26.75
C ASP A 344 -33.46 24.61 27.14
N ARG A 345 -34.49 24.23 26.38
CA ARG A 345 -35.30 23.01 26.59
C ARG A 345 -34.90 21.84 25.71
N SER A 346 -33.74 21.91 25.07
CA SER A 346 -33.23 20.90 24.16
C SER A 346 -31.95 20.28 24.70
N LEU A 347 -31.82 18.97 24.53
CA LEU A 347 -30.59 18.22 24.79
C LEU A 347 -30.22 17.45 23.54
N VAL A 348 -29.00 17.68 23.05
CA VAL A 348 -28.45 17.01 21.89
C VAL A 348 -27.23 16.21 22.34
N ALA A 349 -27.23 14.91 22.03
CA ALA A 349 -26.14 14.00 22.35
C ALA A 349 -25.53 13.43 21.07
N GLU A 350 -24.22 13.54 20.93
CA GLU A 350 -23.47 13.07 19.76
C GLU A 350 -22.50 11.95 20.15
N VAL A 351 -22.54 10.86 19.40
CA VAL A 351 -21.65 9.70 19.57
C VAL A 351 -21.25 9.16 18.20
N ASN A 352 -20.16 8.41 18.17
CA ASN A 352 -19.56 7.91 16.93
C ASN A 352 -19.72 6.39 16.71
N SER A 353 -20.75 5.78 17.30
CA SER A 353 -21.19 4.42 16.97
C SER A 353 -22.61 4.13 17.46
N GLU A 354 -23.29 3.20 16.79
CA GLU A 354 -24.64 2.76 17.17
C GLU A 354 -24.70 2.20 18.60
N LYS A 355 -23.71 1.37 18.99
CA LYS A 355 -23.66 0.81 20.35
C LYS A 355 -23.56 1.89 21.42
N ARG A 356 -22.76 2.95 21.17
CA ARG A 356 -22.67 4.10 22.07
C ARG A 356 -23.98 4.89 22.08
N ALA A 357 -24.70 4.98 20.95
CA ALA A 357 -25.96 5.71 20.85
C ALA A 357 -27.06 5.06 21.70
N VAL A 358 -27.25 3.75 21.55
CA VAL A 358 -28.18 2.96 22.36
C VAL A 358 -27.86 3.10 23.85
N ARG A 359 -26.58 3.00 24.20
CA ARG A 359 -26.14 3.09 25.59
C ARG A 359 -26.33 4.48 26.19
N LEU A 360 -25.96 5.53 25.45
CA LEU A 360 -26.10 6.91 25.93
C LEU A 360 -27.57 7.29 26.08
N ARG A 361 -28.41 6.92 25.11
CA ARG A 361 -29.86 7.11 25.21
C ARG A 361 -30.43 6.47 26.48
N SER A 362 -30.11 5.20 26.72
CA SER A 362 -30.57 4.50 27.92
C SER A 362 -30.10 5.17 29.20
N GLU A 363 -28.86 5.69 29.22
CA GLU A 363 -28.31 6.39 30.38
C GLU A 363 -29.00 7.72 30.64
N ILE A 364 -29.34 8.48 29.58
CA ILE A 364 -30.09 9.74 29.65
C ILE A 364 -31.51 9.49 30.17
N GLU A 365 -32.25 8.57 29.54
CA GLU A 365 -33.63 8.22 29.92
C GLU A 365 -33.70 7.70 31.37
N LYS A 366 -32.72 6.89 31.80
CA LYS A 366 -32.65 6.39 33.18
C LYS A 366 -32.40 7.49 34.21
N ARG A 367 -31.59 8.49 33.87
CA ARG A 367 -31.18 9.57 34.80
C ARG A 367 -32.22 10.67 34.92
N LEU A 368 -32.88 11.01 33.82
CA LEU A 368 -33.87 12.09 33.75
C LEU A 368 -35.31 11.58 33.90
N GLY A 369 -35.56 10.29 33.67
CA GLY A 369 -36.86 9.68 33.88
C GLY A 369 -37.95 10.37 33.05
N ALA A 370 -39.03 10.81 33.70
CA ALA A 370 -40.17 11.44 33.05
C ALA A 370 -39.90 12.86 32.53
N THR A 371 -38.79 13.51 32.91
CA THR A 371 -38.48 14.90 32.54
C THR A 371 -37.73 15.02 31.21
N VAL A 372 -37.60 13.93 30.46
CA VAL A 372 -36.94 13.88 29.15
C VAL A 372 -37.80 13.13 28.14
N VAL A 373 -37.94 13.69 26.94
CA VAL A 373 -38.68 13.07 25.82
C VAL A 373 -37.73 12.94 24.64
N HIS A 374 -37.50 11.71 24.18
CA HIS A 374 -36.75 11.46 22.95
C HIS A 374 -37.53 11.99 21.74
N LYS A 375 -36.87 12.78 20.90
CA LYS A 375 -37.48 13.38 19.69
C LYS A 375 -37.01 12.70 18.42
N SER A 376 -35.70 12.53 18.27
CA SER A 376 -35.12 11.95 17.07
C SER A 376 -33.75 11.34 17.31
N THR A 377 -33.38 10.40 16.44
CA THR A 377 -32.01 9.91 16.30
C THR A 377 -31.69 9.94 14.83
N VAL A 378 -30.70 10.74 14.46
CA VAL A 378 -30.20 10.84 13.09
C VAL A 378 -28.87 10.10 13.04
N MET A 379 -28.73 9.21 12.06
CA MET A 379 -27.49 8.53 11.74
C MET A 379 -26.88 9.21 10.53
N LYS A 380 -25.57 9.45 10.56
CA LYS A 380 -24.77 9.89 9.41
C LYS A 380 -23.59 8.96 9.25
N SER A 381 -23.41 8.43 8.05
CA SER A 381 -22.24 7.60 7.75
C SER A 381 -20.98 8.49 7.70
N TYR A 382 -19.80 7.89 7.84
CA TYR A 382 -18.55 8.63 7.67
C TYR A 382 -18.38 9.13 6.22
N GLU A 383 -18.86 8.36 5.24
CA GLU A 383 -18.81 8.71 3.82
C GLU A 383 -19.65 9.96 3.53
N GLU A 384 -20.89 10.03 4.03
CA GLU A 384 -21.78 11.19 3.92
C GLU A 384 -21.21 12.46 4.58
N LEU A 385 -20.32 12.31 5.56
CA LEU A 385 -19.66 13.43 6.23
C LEU A 385 -18.49 13.96 5.42
N MET A 386 -17.69 13.08 4.79
CA MET A 386 -16.59 13.49 3.92
C MET A 386 -17.10 14.22 2.68
N GLU A 387 -18.13 13.70 2.02
CA GLU A 387 -18.74 14.32 0.83
C GLU A 387 -19.26 15.73 1.14
N ARG A 388 -19.83 15.91 2.34
CA ARG A 388 -20.42 17.19 2.74
C ARG A 388 -19.41 18.19 3.30
N GLU A 389 -18.33 17.76 3.93
CA GLU A 389 -17.21 18.64 4.34
C GLU A 389 -16.45 19.20 3.12
N GLU A 390 -16.39 18.46 2.01
CA GLU A 390 -15.85 18.96 0.74
C GLU A 390 -16.79 20.00 0.09
N GLU A 391 -18.11 19.89 0.28
CA GLU A 391 -19.11 20.81 -0.28
C GLU A 391 -19.40 22.05 0.61
N GLU A 392 -19.34 21.92 1.94
CA GLU A 392 -19.64 22.96 2.92
C GLU A 392 -18.37 23.52 3.59
N ALA A 393 -17.41 24.00 2.80
CA ALA A 393 -16.33 24.85 3.29
C ALA A 393 -16.91 26.20 3.77
N SER A 394 -17.34 26.24 5.03
CA SER A 394 -17.94 27.42 5.65
C SER A 394 -16.85 28.34 6.25
N PRO A 395 -17.05 29.68 6.28
CA PRO A 395 -16.03 30.63 6.76
C PRO A 395 -15.56 30.41 8.21
N GLY A 396 -16.42 29.82 9.06
CA GLY A 396 -16.05 29.47 10.43
C GLY A 396 -15.08 28.29 10.52
N ALA A 397 -15.14 27.34 9.57
CA ALA A 397 -14.24 26.19 9.52
C ALA A 397 -12.81 26.59 9.12
N GLU A 398 -12.64 27.65 8.31
CA GLU A 398 -11.32 28.23 8.01
C GLU A 398 -10.69 28.90 9.24
N GLN A 399 -11.51 29.59 10.04
CA GLN A 399 -11.06 30.24 11.27
C GLN A 399 -10.66 29.22 12.35
N ASP A 400 -11.49 28.18 12.56
CA ASP A 400 -11.18 27.08 13.49
C ASP A 400 -9.94 26.29 13.03
N ARG A 401 -9.74 26.10 11.71
CA ARG A 401 -8.52 25.49 11.16
C ARG A 401 -7.29 26.35 11.41
N ALA A 402 -7.38 27.66 11.20
CA ALA A 402 -6.27 28.59 11.44
C ALA A 402 -5.89 28.66 12.93
N GLU A 403 -6.88 28.69 13.83
CA GLU A 403 -6.65 28.66 15.28
C GLU A 403 -6.04 27.32 15.73
N LEU A 404 -6.52 26.20 15.18
CA LEU A 404 -5.94 24.88 15.44
C LEU A 404 -4.51 24.79 14.91
N GLU A 405 -4.23 25.35 13.74
CA GLU A 405 -2.90 25.37 13.13
C GLU A 405 -1.92 26.23 13.94
N GLU A 406 -2.35 27.40 14.42
CA GLU A 406 -1.60 28.25 15.34
C GLU A 406 -1.33 27.53 16.68
N PHE A 407 -2.34 26.86 17.24
CA PHE A 407 -2.20 26.04 18.45
C PHE A 407 -1.21 24.88 18.27
N LEU A 408 -1.24 24.20 17.11
CA LEU A 408 -0.30 23.13 16.77
C LEU A 408 1.11 23.66 16.45
N GLN A 409 1.28 24.97 16.23
CA GLN A 409 2.58 25.62 16.07
C GLN A 409 3.27 25.95 17.40
N ASP A 410 2.58 25.87 18.53
CA ASP A 410 3.17 26.08 19.85
C ASP A 410 4.30 25.06 20.12
N PRO A 411 5.54 25.52 20.42
CA PRO A 411 6.69 24.64 20.66
C PRO A 411 6.49 23.62 21.80
N GLU A 412 5.75 23.98 22.86
CA GLU A 412 5.46 23.10 23.99
C GLU A 412 4.45 22.01 23.60
N ILE A 413 3.42 22.36 22.84
CA ILE A 413 2.42 21.41 22.32
C ILE A 413 3.08 20.44 21.36
N GLN A 414 3.92 20.93 20.44
CA GLN A 414 4.69 20.07 19.54
C GLN A 414 5.62 19.14 20.30
N LYS A 415 6.30 19.64 21.33
CA LYS A 415 7.18 18.80 22.17
C LYS A 415 6.40 17.69 22.85
N ARG A 416 5.27 18.01 23.51
CA ARG A 416 4.40 17.02 24.17
C ARG A 416 3.80 16.02 23.17
N GLY A 417 3.38 16.50 22.00
CA GLY A 417 2.89 15.67 20.90
C GLY A 417 3.95 14.67 20.41
N ARG A 418 5.18 15.15 20.17
CA ARG A 418 6.32 14.29 19.78
C ARG A 418 6.63 13.26 20.86
N GLU A 419 6.67 13.65 22.13
CA GLU A 419 6.90 12.72 23.24
C GLU A 419 5.81 11.65 23.34
N LEU A 420 4.54 12.02 23.14
CA LEU A 420 3.42 11.09 23.16
C LEU A 420 3.49 10.08 22.01
N VAL A 421 3.69 10.55 20.78
CA VAL A 421 3.81 9.70 19.59
C VAL A 421 5.05 8.80 19.69
N GLN A 422 6.18 9.33 20.19
CA GLN A 422 7.39 8.55 20.42
C GLN A 422 7.14 7.41 21.40
N ARG A 423 6.48 7.66 22.54
CA ARG A 423 6.13 6.61 23.52
C ARG A 423 5.23 5.54 22.91
N GLN A 424 4.27 5.91 22.07
CA GLN A 424 3.40 4.95 21.39
C GLN A 424 4.19 4.06 20.42
N LEU A 425 5.08 4.65 19.63
CA LEU A 425 5.95 3.88 18.71
C LEU A 425 6.94 3.00 19.45
N GLU A 426 7.53 3.46 20.55
CA GLU A 426 8.44 2.65 21.36
C GLU A 426 7.74 1.50 22.07
N ALA A 427 6.46 1.65 22.43
CA ALA A 427 5.66 0.56 22.98
C ALA A 427 5.33 -0.50 21.92
N TRP A 428 5.13 -0.10 20.66
CA TRP A 428 4.76 -0.99 19.56
C TRP A 428 5.72 -2.17 19.37
N VAL A 429 7.02 -2.00 19.68
CA VAL A 429 8.02 -3.08 19.51
C VAL A 429 7.78 -4.29 20.41
N ASP A 430 7.02 -4.10 21.50
CA ASP A 430 6.64 -5.12 22.48
C ASP A 430 5.15 -5.53 22.35
N GLU A 431 4.40 -4.93 21.43
CA GLU A 431 3.00 -5.28 21.18
C GLU A 431 2.87 -6.40 20.16
N LYS A 432 1.84 -7.25 20.34
CA LYS A 432 1.54 -8.32 19.39
C LYS A 432 0.90 -7.74 18.14
N VAL A 433 1.53 -7.95 16.99
CA VAL A 433 1.05 -7.44 15.71
C VAL A 433 0.45 -8.59 14.88
N PRO A 434 -0.82 -8.51 14.45
CA PRO A 434 -1.46 -9.58 13.67
C PRO A 434 -0.68 -9.99 12.41
N ILE A 435 -0.18 -9.01 11.64
CA ILE A 435 0.58 -9.26 10.40
C ILE A 435 1.90 -10.04 10.62
N LEU A 436 2.41 -10.05 11.85
CA LEU A 436 3.59 -10.84 12.25
C LEU A 436 3.21 -12.25 12.77
N GLY A 437 1.95 -12.66 12.59
CA GLY A 437 1.38 -13.88 13.15
C GLY A 437 1.13 -13.77 14.66
N GLY A 438 0.79 -12.58 15.15
CA GLY A 438 0.58 -12.32 16.58
C GLY A 438 1.85 -12.28 17.43
N ARG A 439 3.02 -12.22 16.79
CA ARG A 439 4.33 -12.00 17.44
C ARG A 439 4.58 -10.50 17.63
N THR A 440 5.49 -10.17 18.53
CA THR A 440 5.98 -8.78 18.65
C THR A 440 7.07 -8.49 17.61
N PRO A 441 7.29 -7.22 17.21
CA PRO A 441 8.41 -6.85 16.36
C PRO A 441 9.76 -7.37 16.89
N MET A 442 10.03 -7.25 18.19
CA MET A 442 11.24 -7.78 18.85
C MET A 442 11.40 -9.31 18.72
N GLN A 443 10.30 -10.06 18.66
CA GLN A 443 10.33 -11.49 18.43
C GLN A 443 10.54 -11.82 16.96
N ALA A 444 9.90 -11.07 16.06
CA ALA A 444 9.93 -11.31 14.62
C ALA A 444 11.31 -11.02 13.99
N VAL A 445 12.03 -10.00 14.45
CA VAL A 445 13.37 -9.65 13.92
C VAL A 445 14.44 -10.72 14.17
N LYS A 446 14.15 -11.73 15.00
CA LYS A 446 15.07 -12.85 15.28
C LYS A 446 15.19 -13.83 14.12
N ASP A 447 14.22 -13.88 13.21
CA ASP A 447 14.29 -14.67 11.98
C ASP A 447 14.35 -13.76 10.73
N PRO A 448 15.03 -14.17 9.64
CA PRO A 448 15.24 -13.30 8.48
C PRO A 448 13.94 -12.82 7.82
N ASP A 449 12.96 -13.71 7.65
CA ASP A 449 11.69 -13.36 7.03
C ASP A 449 10.90 -12.38 7.93
N GLY A 450 10.88 -12.60 9.24
CA GLY A 450 10.24 -11.68 10.20
C GLY A 450 10.92 -10.31 10.25
N ARG A 451 12.26 -10.28 10.16
CA ARG A 451 13.06 -9.04 10.08
C ARG A 451 12.67 -8.19 8.87
N GLU A 452 12.53 -8.81 7.69
CA GLU A 452 12.08 -8.11 6.48
C GLU A 452 10.67 -7.52 6.60
N ILE A 453 9.73 -8.22 7.25
CA ILE A 453 8.37 -7.70 7.48
C ILE A 453 8.42 -6.49 8.41
N VAL A 454 9.16 -6.57 9.52
CA VAL A 454 9.25 -5.46 10.49
C VAL A 454 9.89 -4.23 9.84
N GLU A 455 10.94 -4.40 9.04
CA GLU A 455 11.57 -3.31 8.29
C GLU A 455 10.58 -2.66 7.32
N ALA A 456 9.79 -3.45 6.60
CA ALA A 456 8.75 -2.94 5.71
C ALA A 456 7.65 -2.15 6.45
N LEU A 457 7.23 -2.60 7.64
CA LEU A 457 6.26 -1.86 8.47
C LEU A 457 6.82 -0.53 8.96
N LEU A 458 8.11 -0.48 9.33
CA LEU A 458 8.75 0.79 9.71
C LEU A 458 8.88 1.75 8.52
N ASN A 459 9.21 1.23 7.33
CA ASN A 459 9.24 2.04 6.11
C ASN A 459 7.88 2.67 5.83
N GLU A 460 6.78 1.92 5.99
CA GLU A 460 5.42 2.42 5.88
C GLU A 460 5.13 3.53 6.91
N PHE A 461 5.49 3.32 8.19
CA PHE A 461 5.24 4.28 9.25
C PHE A 461 6.00 5.59 9.03
N GLU A 462 7.25 5.52 8.61
CA GLU A 462 8.05 6.69 8.25
C GLU A 462 7.38 7.49 7.13
N ARG A 463 6.96 6.83 6.04
CA ARG A 463 6.31 7.50 4.90
C ARG A 463 4.99 8.16 5.30
N ARG A 464 4.11 7.42 5.98
CA ARG A 464 2.82 7.98 6.42
C ARG A 464 2.98 9.17 7.34
N THR A 465 4.01 9.18 8.17
CA THR A 465 4.32 10.33 9.04
C THR A 465 4.72 11.54 8.22
N ASP A 466 5.56 11.34 7.21
CA ASP A 466 6.03 12.42 6.32
C ASP A 466 4.88 12.98 5.44
N GLU A 467 3.88 12.16 5.08
CA GLU A 467 2.69 12.57 4.31
C GLU A 467 1.61 13.28 5.15
N THR A 468 1.27 12.74 6.33
CA THR A 468 0.11 13.20 7.12
C THR A 468 0.40 14.41 7.99
N SER A 469 1.67 14.69 8.29
CA SER A 469 2.07 15.83 9.12
C SER A 469 3.50 16.24 8.77
N PRO A 470 3.71 16.93 7.63
CA PRO A 470 5.04 17.32 7.17
C PRO A 470 5.77 18.14 8.25
N GLY A 471 6.67 17.50 9.00
CA GLY A 471 7.56 18.15 9.97
C GLY A 471 6.99 18.50 11.36
N PHE A 472 5.68 18.43 11.61
CA PHE A 472 5.12 18.93 12.89
C PHE A 472 5.30 17.98 14.08
N ILE A 473 5.03 16.68 13.90
CA ILE A 473 5.15 15.64 14.96
C ILE A 473 5.83 14.38 14.38
N ARG A 474 7.12 14.52 14.03
CA ARG A 474 7.92 13.38 13.56
C ARG A 474 8.61 12.67 14.75
N PRO A 475 8.34 11.38 14.97
CA PRO A 475 9.05 10.58 15.97
C PRO A 475 10.43 10.15 15.46
N ASP A 476 11.34 9.82 16.38
CA ASP A 476 12.68 9.34 16.05
C ASP A 476 12.67 7.82 15.76
N PHE A 477 12.53 7.50 14.48
CA PHE A 477 12.61 6.12 13.99
C PHE A 477 14.03 5.53 14.11
N THR A 478 15.07 6.34 14.26
CA THR A 478 16.46 5.87 14.42
C THR A 478 16.64 5.11 15.72
N VAL A 479 15.95 5.52 16.78
CA VAL A 479 15.93 4.82 18.07
C VAL A 479 15.23 3.47 17.93
N LEU A 480 14.08 3.42 17.25
CA LEU A 480 13.37 2.17 16.99
C LEU A 480 14.19 1.19 16.14
N ARG A 481 14.79 1.66 15.04
CA ARG A 481 15.64 0.83 14.17
C ARG A 481 16.83 0.26 14.94
N ARG A 482 17.48 1.06 15.80
CA ARG A 482 18.56 0.58 16.68
C ARG A 482 18.06 -0.49 17.65
N ARG A 483 16.93 -0.26 18.31
CA ARG A 483 16.35 -1.21 19.28
C ARG A 483 15.97 -2.55 18.62
N LEU A 484 15.52 -2.51 17.37
CA LEU A 484 15.18 -3.69 16.56
C LEU A 484 16.38 -4.29 15.81
N ASN A 485 17.59 -3.73 16.00
CA ASN A 485 18.82 -4.11 15.29
C ASN A 485 18.67 -4.11 13.76
N LEU A 486 17.95 -3.14 13.22
CA LEU A 486 17.69 -2.94 11.79
C LEU A 486 18.67 -1.92 11.19
N PRO A 487 18.95 -1.99 9.87
CA PRO A 487 19.79 -0.99 9.21
C PRO A 487 19.19 0.40 9.36
N GLN A 488 20.06 1.38 9.62
CA GLN A 488 19.69 2.78 9.60
C GLN A 488 19.57 3.23 8.14
N LYS A 489 18.55 4.01 7.83
CA LYS A 489 18.53 4.76 6.59
C LYS A 489 19.53 5.89 6.73
N ASN A 490 20.45 6.01 5.76
CA ASN A 490 21.19 7.25 5.61
C ASN A 490 20.15 8.30 5.21
N LEU A 491 19.90 9.25 6.11
CA LEU A 491 19.04 10.41 5.85
C LEU A 491 19.65 11.29 4.76
#